data_AF-A0A522XZK5-F1
#
_entry.id   AF-A0A522XZK5-F1
#
_cell.length_a   1.000
_cell.length_b   1.000
_cell.length_c   1.000
_cell.angle_alpha   90.00
_cell.angle_beta   90.00
_cell.angle_gamma   90.00
#
_symmetry.space_group_name_H-M   'P 1'
#
loop_
_entity.id
_entity.type
_entity.pdbx_description
1 polymer ?
#
loop_
_entity_poly.entity_id
_entity_poly.type
_entity_poly.pdbx_seq_one_letter_code
_entity_poly.pdbx_strand_id
1 'polypeptide(L)' 'MRHEAQAAQQSLAEAVRRVERATGGQILGAERVPFEGRNMNRIKVVDATGRVRVITDDSDLGRPTHDDDGGND' A
#
# COMPACT_ATOMS: atom_id res chain seq x y z
N MET A 1 8.50 0.18 -17.65
CA MET A 1 8.59 -1.06 -16.85
C MET A 1 9.22 -0.86 -15.46
N ARG A 2 10.48 -0.40 -15.31
CA ARG A 2 11.12 -0.31 -13.97
C ARG A 2 10.51 0.73 -13.02
N HIS A 3 10.16 1.92 -13.52
CA HIS A 3 9.56 2.99 -12.71
C HIS A 3 8.20 2.60 -12.12
N GLU A 4 7.41 1.83 -12.85
CA GLU A 4 6.09 1.37 -12.43
C GLU A 4 6.17 0.32 -11.30
N ALA A 5 7.12 -0.61 -11.40
CA ALA A 5 7.37 -1.57 -10.33
C ALA A 5 7.82 -0.86 -9.04
N GLN A 6 8.64 0.19 -9.15
CA GLN A 6 9.10 0.97 -8.01
C GLN A 6 7.96 1.77 -7.37
N ALA A 7 7.12 2.44 -8.16
CA ALA A 7 5.92 3.13 -7.69
C ALA A 7 4.91 2.17 -7.02
N ALA A 8 4.71 0.99 -7.60
CA ALA A 8 3.86 -0.05 -7.03
C ALA A 8 4.37 -0.53 -5.66
N GLN A 9 5.68 -0.70 -5.52
CA GLN A 9 6.30 -1.13 -4.27
C GLN A 9 6.23 -0.04 -3.19
N GLN A 10 6.37 1.23 -3.58
CA GLN A 10 6.14 2.38 -2.69
C GLN A 10 4.67 2.48 -2.25
N SER A 11 3.72 2.29 -3.17
CA SER A 11 2.28 2.25 -2.88
C SER A 11 1.93 1.14 -1.89
N LEU A 12 2.47 -0.07 -2.08
CA LEU A 12 2.28 -1.18 -1.15
C LEU A 12 2.84 -0.84 0.25
N ALA A 13 4.04 -0.25 0.31
CA ALA A 13 4.65 0.14 1.58
C ALA A 13 3.85 1.25 2.29
N GLU A 14 3.29 2.21 1.55
CA GLU A 14 2.38 3.22 2.12
C GLU A 14 1.10 2.59 2.67
N ALA A 15 0.48 1.68 1.92
CA ALA A 15 -0.73 0.99 2.33
C ALA A 15 -0.51 0.18 3.63
N VAL A 16 0.60 -0.55 3.72
CA VAL A 16 1.00 -1.28 4.94
C VAL A 16 1.09 -0.33 6.13
N ARG A 17 1.82 0.78 6.00
CA ARG A 17 1.97 1.77 7.06
C ARG A 17 0.64 2.40 7.49
N ARG A 18 -0.32 2.57 6.56
CA ARG A 18 -1.66 3.06 6.90
C ARG A 18 -2.44 2.01 7.70
N VAL A 19 -2.42 0.75 7.25
CA VAL A 19 -3.13 -0.36 7.91
C VAL A 19 -2.60 -0.60 9.32
N GLU A 20 -1.29 -0.63 9.52
CA GLU A 20 -0.67 -0.78 10.85
C GLU A 20 -1.14 0.32 11.80
N ARG A 21 -1.12 1.59 11.36
CA ARG A 21 -1.58 2.72 12.17
C ARG A 21 -3.08 2.69 12.45
N ALA A 22 -3.90 2.30 11.47
CA ALA A 22 -5.35 2.32 11.60
C ALA A 22 -5.87 1.17 12.48
N THR A 23 -5.20 0.03 12.46
CA THR A 23 -5.65 -1.18 13.16
C THR A 23 -4.91 -1.42 14.48
N GLY A 24 -3.69 -0.91 14.63
CA GLY A 24 -2.78 -1.29 15.72
C GLY A 24 -2.41 -2.79 15.70
N GLY A 25 -2.71 -3.50 14.61
CA GLY A 25 -2.51 -4.93 14.46
C GLY A 25 -1.19 -5.28 13.80
N GLN A 26 -0.82 -6.56 13.86
CA GLN A 26 0.39 -7.07 13.22
C GLN A 26 0.11 -7.50 11.78
N ILE A 27 0.95 -7.06 10.85
CA ILE A 27 0.86 -7.47 9.45
C ILE A 27 1.40 -8.89 9.31
N LEU A 28 0.59 -9.75 8.68
CA LEU A 28 0.94 -11.14 8.36
C LEU A 28 1.36 -11.31 6.90
N GLY A 29 0.93 -10.39 6.03
CA GLY A 29 1.31 -10.41 4.62
C GLY A 29 0.78 -9.20 3.87
N ALA A 30 1.54 -8.75 2.87
CA ALA A 30 1.16 -7.67 1.98
C ALA A 30 1.60 -8.04 0.56
N GLU A 31 0.64 -8.11 -0.36
CA GLU A 31 0.87 -8.55 -1.72
C GLU A 31 0.05 -7.74 -2.71
N ARG A 32 0.51 -7.68 -3.96
CA ARG A 32 -0.24 -7.12 -5.08
C ARG A 32 -1.08 -8.22 -5.70
N VAL A 33 -2.38 -7.99 -5.86
CA VAL A 33 -3.31 -8.94 -6.47
C VAL A 33 -3.98 -8.33 -7.70
N PRO A 34 -4.05 -9.05 -8.83
CA PRO A 34 -4.82 -8.59 -9.97
C PRO A 34 -6.31 -8.63 -9.65
N PHE A 35 -7.02 -7.54 -9.95
CA PHE A 35 -8.46 -7.41 -9.77
C PHE A 35 -9.01 -6.46 -10.83
N GLU A 36 -10.01 -6.89 -11.61
CA GLU A 36 -10.66 -6.06 -12.64
C GLU A 36 -9.67 -5.32 -13.58
N GLY A 37 -8.61 -5.99 -14.03
CA GLY A 37 -7.62 -5.42 -14.94
C GLY A 37 -6.61 -4.45 -14.31
N ARG A 38 -6.70 -4.21 -12.99
CA ARG A 38 -5.75 -3.40 -12.21
C ARG A 38 -5.12 -4.23 -11.09
N ASN A 39 -4.16 -3.65 -10.37
CA ASN A 39 -3.47 -4.33 -9.27
C ASN A 39 -3.83 -3.69 -7.94
N MET A 40 -4.48 -4.44 -7.05
CA MET A 40 -4.79 -3.95 -5.72
C MET A 40 -3.73 -4.36 -4.70
N ASN A 41 -3.55 -3.54 -3.68
CA ASN A 41 -2.79 -3.91 -2.50
C ASN A 41 -3.70 -4.75 -1.58
N ARG A 42 -3.30 -5.99 -1.28
CA ARG A 42 -3.98 -6.86 -0.33
C ARG A 42 -3.12 -7.06 0.90
N ILE A 43 -3.63 -6.65 2.04
CA ILE A 43 -2.91 -6.70 3.32
C ILE A 43 -3.68 -7.59 4.28
N LYS A 44 -2.99 -8.58 4.85
CA LYS A 44 -3.49 -9.45 5.91
C LYS A 44 -2.95 -8.92 7.23
N VAL A 45 -3.84 -8.63 8.15
CA VAL A 45 -3.51 -8.09 9.48
C VAL A 45 -4.20 -8.95 10.54
N VAL A 46 -3.51 -9.20 11.65
CA VAL A 46 -4.13 -9.73 12.87
C VAL A 46 -4.37 -8.59 13.83
N ASP A 47 -5.63 -8.42 14.25
CA ASP A 47 -6.01 -7.40 15.22
C ASP A 47 -5.67 -7.81 16.67
N ALA A 48 -5.87 -6.90 17.62
CA ALA A 48 -5.59 -7.15 19.03
C ALA A 48 -6.42 -8.29 19.65
N THR A 49 -7.52 -8.71 19.00
CA THR A 49 -8.34 -9.85 19.43
C THR A 49 -7.86 -11.18 18.86
N GLY A 50 -6.79 -11.18 18.06
CA GLY A 50 -6.28 -12.36 17.37
C GLY A 50 -7.05 -12.69 16.09
N ARG A 51 -7.94 -11.81 15.60
CA ARG A 51 -8.70 -12.05 14.37
C ARG A 51 -7.94 -11.55 13.16
N VAL A 52 -7.86 -12.41 12.14
CA VAL A 52 -7.25 -12.06 10.86
C VAL A 52 -8.28 -11.31 10.01
N ARG A 53 -7.90 -10.13 9.53
CA ARG A 53 -8.67 -9.30 8.60
C ARG A 53 -7.87 -9.11 7.32
N VAL A 54 -8.59 -9.09 6.20
CA VAL A 54 -8.02 -8.76 4.88
C VAL A 54 -8.48 -7.37 4.52
N ILE A 55 -7.53 -6.47 4.25
CA ILE A 55 -7.78 -5.11 3.80
C ILE A 55 -7.30 -5.03 2.35
N THR A 56 -8.22 -4.63 1.47
CA THR A 56 -7.93 -4.36 0.06
C THR A 56 -7.94 -2.87 -0.17
N ASP A 57 -6.87 -2.38 -0.76
CA ASP A 57 -6.64 -0.97 -1.01
C ASP A 57 -6.29 -0.78 -2.50
N ASP A 58 -7.11 0.01 -3.18
CA ASP A 58 -7.04 0.28 -4.62
C ASP A 58 -6.23 1.57 -4.89
N SER A 59 -5.20 1.85 -4.08
CA SER A 59 -4.40 3.10 -4.18
C SER A 59 -3.51 3.18 -5.44
N ASP A 60 -3.91 2.57 -6.55
CA ASP A 60 -3.53 3.06 -7.88
C ASP A 60 -4.18 4.43 -8.18
N LEU A 61 -5.00 4.98 -7.27
CA LEU A 61 -5.27 6.43 -7.18
C LEU A 61 -3.97 7.18 -6.86
N GLY A 62 -3.17 7.40 -7.90
CA GLY A 62 -1.90 8.11 -7.85
C GLY A 62 -1.99 9.36 -7.00
N ARG A 63 -1.32 9.33 -5.84
CA ARG A 63 -0.77 10.57 -5.31
C ARG A 63 0.16 11.10 -6.39
N PRO A 64 -0.02 12.33 -6.91
CA PRO A 64 1.05 12.96 -7.64
C PRO A 64 2.26 12.92 -6.70
N THR A 65 3.31 12.25 -7.15
CA THR A 65 4.62 12.32 -6.54
C THR A 65 4.96 13.80 -6.47
N HIS A 66 4.92 14.35 -5.26
CA HIS A 66 5.45 15.66 -4.93
C HIS A 66 6.98 15.57 -4.98
N ASP A 67 7.52 15.38 -6.19
CA ASP A 67 8.95 15.33 -6.50
C ASP A 67 9.44 16.67 -7.12
N ASP A 68 8.63 17.75 -7.04
CA ASP A 68 8.97 19.09 -7.56
C ASP A 68 9.16 20.14 -6.45
N ASP A 69 9.86 19.79 -5.36
CA ASP A 69 10.42 20.78 -4.41
C ASP A 69 11.95 20.72 -4.48
N GLY A 70 12.54 21.50 -5.38
CA GLY A 70 14.00 21.60 -5.52
C GLY A 70 14.53 22.70 -6.42
N GLY A 71 13.71 23.66 -6.84
CA GLY A 71 14.17 24.85 -7.55
C GLY A 71 14.90 25.81 -6.62
N ASN A 72 16.21 25.63 -6.47
CA ASN A 72 17.11 26.65 -5.95
C ASN A 72 18.29 26.85 -6.93
N ASP A 73 18.13 27.80 -7.85
CA ASP A 73 19.20 28.66 -8.36
C ASP A 73 18.63 30.06 -8.63
#